data_AF-A0A6A5AR30-F1
#
_entry.id   AF-A0A6A5AR30-F1
#
_cell.length_a   1.000
_cell.length_b   1.000
_cell.length_c   1.000
_cell.angle_alpha   90.00
_cell.angle_beta   90.00
_cell.angle_gamma   90.00
#
_symmetry.space_group_name_H-M   'P 1'
#
loop_
_entity.id
_entity.type
_entity.pdbx_description
1 polymer ?
#
loop_
_entity_poly.entity_id
_entity_poly.type
_entity_poly.pdbx_seq_one_letter_code
_entity_poly.pdbx_strand_id
1 'polypeptide(L)'
;MKPTKEVSLAPIHVVLWAIFPLLFLTILESLSYGLLVPVLPIATTEYFAREHNNGVPIDCVKFSNVTACVQGSKEANIWSSATSSLGSLISFIITPLVGQGSDIYGRKPFLVAAQVLHVVYPFTIMLFCIYNHDIHIYFIVKFVYNSFLTGSVVAASVADTVSPHNRTTAYGGLFAIQSVFFSLAIALTEYLNTVRHLQ
;
A
#
# COMPACT_ATOMS: atom_id res chain seq x y z
N MET A 1 41.77 28.74 -1.79
CA MET A 1 40.95 27.55 -1.55
C MET A 1 40.35 27.68 -0.15
N LYS A 2 39.04 27.98 -0.02
CA LYS A 2 38.40 28.10 1.30
C LYS A 2 38.32 26.71 1.93
N PRO A 3 38.69 26.53 3.21
CA PRO A 3 38.58 25.23 3.86
C PRO A 3 37.11 24.81 3.92
N THR A 4 36.78 23.70 3.28
CA THR A 4 35.51 22.99 3.44
C THR A 4 35.41 22.59 4.91
N LYS A 5 34.55 23.29 5.67
CA LYS A 5 34.17 22.83 7.01
C LYS A 5 33.63 21.40 6.87
N GLU A 6 34.20 20.45 7.60
CA GLU A 6 33.58 19.14 7.78
C GLU A 6 32.18 19.36 8.35
N VAL A 7 31.17 19.09 7.54
CA VAL A 7 29.78 19.19 7.98
C VAL A 7 29.46 17.92 8.75
N SER A 8 29.41 18.04 10.09
CA SER A 8 29.01 16.92 10.96
C SER A 8 27.55 16.57 10.71
N LEU A 9 27.27 15.31 10.36
CA LEU A 9 25.89 14.80 10.23
C LEU A 9 25.20 14.80 11.58
N ALA A 10 23.92 15.16 11.59
CA ALA A 10 23.11 14.98 12.78
C ALA A 10 22.92 13.47 13.06
N PRO A 11 22.86 13.06 14.33
CA PRO A 11 22.59 11.67 14.66
C PRO A 11 21.19 11.26 14.16
N ILE A 12 21.06 10.00 13.73
CA ILE A 12 19.87 9.51 13.02
C ILE A 12 18.57 9.71 13.80
N HIS A 13 18.58 9.54 15.12
CA HIS A 13 17.39 9.69 15.95
C HIS A 13 16.84 11.13 15.93
N VAL A 14 17.70 12.15 15.83
CA VAL A 14 17.26 13.56 15.70
C VAL A 14 16.60 13.79 14.36
N VAL A 15 17.16 13.23 13.29
CA VAL A 15 16.60 13.33 11.94
C VAL A 15 15.24 12.64 11.88
N LEU A 16 15.13 11.43 12.43
CA LEU A 16 13.87 10.67 12.47
C LEU A 16 12.82 11.38 13.33
N TRP A 17 13.22 12.00 14.44
CA TRP A 17 12.30 12.75 15.28
C TRP A 17 11.70 13.97 14.54
N ALA A 18 12.50 14.65 13.72
CA ALA A 18 12.03 15.77 12.91
C ALA A 18 10.93 15.38 11.92
N ILE A 19 10.99 14.16 11.38
CA ILE A 19 9.99 13.62 10.43
C ILE A 19 9.02 12.63 11.09
N PHE A 20 8.92 12.62 12.42
CA PHE A 20 8.14 11.63 13.18
C PHE A 20 6.69 11.46 12.69
N PRO A 21 5.92 12.53 12.37
CA PRO A 21 4.55 12.35 11.88
C PRO A 21 4.50 11.58 10.55
N LEU A 22 5.44 11.82 9.64
CA LEU A 22 5.53 11.11 8.37
C LEU A 22 5.93 9.65 8.59
N LEU A 23 6.90 9.40 9.46
CA LEU A 23 7.31 8.03 9.83
C LEU A 23 6.14 7.24 10.40
N PHE A 24 5.38 7.84 11.30
CA PHE A 24 4.22 7.19 11.90
C PHE A 24 3.17 6.82 10.86
N LEU A 25 2.85 7.73 9.93
CA LEU A 25 1.92 7.45 8.83
C LEU A 25 2.44 6.33 7.92
N THR A 26 3.72 6.36 7.55
CA THR A 26 4.34 5.31 6.73
C THR A 26 4.33 3.95 7.43
N ILE A 27 4.53 3.91 8.75
CA ILE A 27 4.43 2.66 9.53
C ILE A 27 3.00 2.11 9.46
N LEU A 28 1.99 2.93 9.72
CA LEU A 28 0.59 2.52 9.67
C LEU A 28 0.20 2.02 8.28
N GLU A 29 0.61 2.72 7.24
CA GLU A 29 0.40 2.34 5.85
C GLU A 29 1.05 0.99 5.53
N SER A 30 2.31 0.80 5.93
CA SER A 30 3.07 -0.43 5.68
C SER A 30 2.45 -1.63 6.39
N LEU A 31 2.00 -1.44 7.63
CA LEU A 31 1.30 -2.47 8.40
C LEU A 31 -0.04 -2.81 7.74
N SER A 32 -0.86 -1.80 7.44
CA SER A 32 -2.17 -2.00 6.84
C SER A 32 -2.07 -2.71 5.49
N TYR A 33 -1.19 -2.25 4.61
CA TYR A 33 -1.02 -2.86 3.29
C TYR A 33 -0.38 -4.24 3.38
N GLY A 34 0.64 -4.42 4.23
CA GLY A 34 1.30 -5.71 4.42
C GLY A 34 0.38 -6.80 4.97
N LEU A 35 -0.61 -6.44 5.81
CA LEU A 35 -1.63 -7.37 6.28
C LEU A 35 -2.61 -7.80 5.17
N LEU A 36 -2.87 -6.93 4.21
CA LEU A 36 -3.82 -7.20 3.13
C LEU A 36 -3.21 -8.05 2.01
N VAL A 37 -1.93 -7.86 1.69
CA VAL A 37 -1.28 -8.47 0.52
C VAL A 37 -1.49 -10.00 0.42
N PRO A 38 -1.37 -10.80 1.49
CA PRO A 38 -1.62 -12.24 1.40
C PRO A 38 -3.11 -12.62 1.29
N VAL A 39 -4.01 -11.76 1.81
CA VAL A 39 -5.46 -12.01 1.86
C VAL A 39 -6.14 -11.70 0.52
N LEU A 40 -5.68 -10.68 -0.19
CA LEU A 40 -6.31 -10.20 -1.42
C LEU A 40 -6.39 -11.27 -2.54
N PRO A 41 -5.32 -12.03 -2.85
CA PRO A 41 -5.38 -13.06 -3.89
C PRO A 41 -6.35 -14.19 -3.54
N ILE A 42 -6.42 -14.57 -2.25
CA ILE A 42 -7.34 -15.61 -1.77
C ILE A 42 -8.78 -15.13 -1.94
N ALA A 43 -9.12 -13.98 -1.37
CA ALA A 43 -10.47 -13.43 -1.41
C ALA A 43 -10.97 -13.18 -2.85
N THR A 44 -10.12 -12.63 -3.72
CA THR A 44 -10.46 -12.39 -5.13
C THR A 44 -10.61 -13.69 -5.91
N THR A 45 -9.75 -14.69 -5.67
CA THR A 45 -9.84 -15.99 -6.34
C THR A 45 -11.12 -16.73 -5.95
N GLU A 46 -11.45 -16.79 -4.65
CA GLU A 46 -12.65 -17.46 -4.15
C GLU A 46 -13.93 -16.82 -4.67
N TYR A 47 -13.95 -15.49 -4.86
CA TYR A 47 -15.06 -14.80 -5.50
C TYR A 47 -15.32 -15.30 -6.93
N PHE A 48 -14.32 -15.20 -7.80
CA PHE A 48 -14.49 -15.62 -9.19
C PHE A 48 -14.69 -17.13 -9.30
N ALA A 49 -14.09 -17.92 -8.41
CA ALA A 49 -14.32 -19.36 -8.34
C ALA A 49 -15.78 -19.68 -7.98
N ARG A 50 -16.39 -18.92 -7.06
CA ARG A 50 -17.82 -19.05 -6.72
C ARG A 50 -18.72 -18.74 -7.92
N GLU A 51 -18.38 -17.74 -8.72
CA GLU A 51 -19.11 -17.41 -9.95
C GLU A 51 -19.07 -18.57 -10.96
N HIS A 52 -17.92 -19.23 -11.09
CA HIS A 52 -17.72 -20.42 -11.92
C HIS A 52 -18.32 -21.71 -11.33
N ASN A 53 -18.71 -21.70 -10.05
CA ASN A 53 -19.24 -22.86 -9.33
C ASN A 53 -20.74 -22.71 -9.02
N ASN A 54 -21.50 -22.07 -9.92
CA ASN A 54 -22.94 -21.84 -9.78
C ASN A 54 -23.34 -21.13 -8.47
N GLY A 55 -22.47 -20.26 -7.95
CA GLY A 55 -22.73 -19.51 -6.72
C GLY A 55 -22.42 -20.28 -5.42
N VAL A 56 -21.95 -21.53 -5.49
CA VAL A 56 -21.58 -22.32 -4.32
C VAL A 56 -20.17 -21.93 -3.84
N PRO A 57 -19.98 -21.55 -2.57
CA PRO A 57 -18.67 -21.18 -2.04
C PRO A 57 -17.72 -22.36 -2.08
N ILE A 58 -16.46 -22.11 -2.47
CA ILE A 58 -15.39 -23.10 -2.56
C ILE A 58 -14.14 -22.56 -1.88
N ASP A 59 -13.51 -23.39 -1.06
CA ASP A 59 -12.22 -23.09 -0.43
C ASP A 59 -11.10 -23.45 -1.42
N CYS A 60 -10.54 -22.43 -2.06
CA CYS A 60 -9.48 -22.61 -3.05
C CYS A 60 -8.10 -22.85 -2.43
N VAL A 61 -7.94 -22.69 -1.11
CA VAL A 61 -6.73 -23.05 -0.38
C VAL A 61 -6.65 -24.57 -0.24
N LYS A 62 -7.77 -25.22 0.09
CA LYS A 62 -7.84 -26.68 0.23
C LYS A 62 -8.01 -27.41 -1.10
N PHE A 63 -8.75 -26.83 -2.04
CA PHE A 63 -9.11 -27.47 -3.31
C PHE A 63 -8.55 -26.71 -4.54
N SER A 64 -7.25 -26.42 -4.53
CA SER A 64 -6.58 -25.61 -5.56
C SER A 64 -6.69 -26.13 -6.99
N ASN A 65 -6.81 -27.45 -7.18
CA ASN A 65 -6.79 -28.10 -8.50
C ASN A 65 -8.17 -28.17 -9.17
N VAL A 66 -9.23 -27.68 -8.50
CA VAL A 66 -10.57 -27.65 -9.08
C VAL A 66 -10.62 -26.59 -10.18
N THR A 67 -11.24 -26.91 -11.31
CA THR A 67 -11.33 -26.04 -12.49
C THR A 67 -11.89 -24.66 -12.17
N ALA A 68 -12.87 -24.57 -11.26
CA ALA A 68 -13.41 -23.30 -10.79
C ALA A 68 -12.36 -22.40 -10.10
N CYS A 69 -11.49 -22.96 -9.26
CA CYS A 69 -10.42 -22.20 -8.60
C CYS A 69 -9.31 -21.79 -9.57
N VAL A 70 -8.96 -22.65 -10.53
CA VAL A 70 -7.98 -22.33 -11.58
C VAL A 70 -8.49 -21.20 -12.46
N GLN A 71 -9.75 -21.27 -12.90
CA GLN A 71 -10.34 -20.21 -13.72
C GLN A 71 -10.56 -18.91 -12.91
N GLY A 72 -11.03 -19.02 -11.67
CA GLY A 72 -11.20 -17.88 -10.79
C GLY A 72 -9.89 -17.15 -10.49
N SER A 73 -8.80 -17.88 -10.25
CA SER A 73 -7.48 -17.28 -10.03
C SER A 73 -6.94 -16.56 -11.27
N LYS A 74 -7.21 -17.11 -12.47
CA LYS A 74 -6.85 -16.46 -13.73
C LYS A 74 -7.55 -15.12 -13.90
N GLU A 75 -8.85 -15.07 -13.63
CA GLU A 75 -9.64 -13.83 -13.75
C GLU A 75 -9.27 -12.81 -12.68
N ALA A 76 -9.11 -13.26 -11.43
CA ALA A 76 -8.61 -12.43 -10.33
C ALA A 76 -7.27 -11.77 -10.70
N ASN A 77 -6.35 -12.55 -11.27
CA ASN A 77 -5.04 -12.08 -11.69
C ASN A 77 -5.13 -11.06 -12.84
N ILE A 78 -6.00 -11.29 -13.84
CA ILE A 78 -6.19 -10.36 -14.95
C ILE A 78 -6.75 -9.02 -14.45
N TRP A 79 -7.81 -9.04 -13.65
CA TRP A 79 -8.39 -7.82 -13.08
C TRP A 79 -7.42 -7.07 -12.17
N SER A 80 -6.69 -7.81 -11.31
CA SER A 80 -5.70 -7.24 -10.41
C SER A 80 -4.55 -6.60 -11.18
N SER A 81 -4.01 -7.29 -12.19
CA SER A 81 -2.90 -6.80 -13.00
C SER A 81 -3.31 -5.61 -13.88
N ALA A 82 -4.50 -5.65 -14.49
CA ALA A 82 -5.02 -4.57 -15.32
C ALA A 82 -5.22 -3.28 -14.51
N THR A 83 -5.89 -3.38 -13.35
CA THR A 83 -6.14 -2.23 -12.47
C THR A 83 -4.86 -1.61 -11.92
N SER A 84 -3.89 -2.45 -11.51
CA SER A 84 -2.58 -1.96 -11.02
C SER A 84 -1.75 -1.33 -12.13
N SER A 85 -1.69 -1.94 -13.31
CA SER A 85 -0.92 -1.42 -14.44
C SER A 85 -1.47 -0.10 -14.94
N LEU A 86 -2.79 -0.03 -15.16
CA LEU A 86 -3.44 1.19 -15.63
C LEU A 86 -3.35 2.30 -14.57
N GLY A 87 -3.55 1.97 -13.30
CA GLY A 87 -3.39 2.93 -12.20
C GLY A 87 -1.97 3.49 -12.13
N SER A 88 -0.96 2.64 -12.28
CA SER A 88 0.45 3.06 -12.26
C SER A 88 0.81 3.98 -13.44
N LEU A 89 0.30 3.68 -14.64
CA LEU A 89 0.49 4.55 -15.81
C LEU A 89 -0.14 5.93 -15.61
N ILE A 90 -1.35 5.96 -15.06
CA ILE A 90 -2.04 7.22 -14.75
C ILE A 90 -1.31 7.97 -13.64
N SER A 91 -0.84 7.27 -12.61
CA SER A 91 -0.06 7.86 -11.54
C SER A 91 1.22 8.51 -12.03
N PHE A 92 1.89 7.94 -13.05
CA PHE A 92 3.06 8.58 -13.66
C PHE A 92 2.74 9.99 -14.20
N ILE A 93 1.53 10.18 -14.74
CA ILE A 93 1.07 11.47 -15.27
C ILE A 93 0.57 12.39 -14.14
N ILE A 94 -0.14 11.84 -13.15
CA ILE A 94 -0.77 12.60 -12.06
C ILE A 94 0.25 13.01 -10.98
N THR A 95 1.28 12.21 -10.71
CA THR A 95 2.25 12.44 -9.62
C THR A 95 2.95 13.81 -9.71
N PRO A 96 3.42 14.27 -10.89
CA PRO A 96 3.96 15.63 -11.04
C PRO A 96 2.93 16.73 -10.79
N LEU A 97 1.67 16.52 -11.19
CA LEU A 97 0.58 17.47 -10.99
C LEU A 97 0.21 17.57 -9.51
N VAL A 98 0.14 16.43 -8.82
CA VAL A 98 -0.09 16.35 -7.37
C VAL A 98 1.05 16.99 -6.60
N GLY A 99 2.31 16.77 -7.02
CA GLY A 99 3.47 17.41 -6.44
C GLY A 99 3.38 18.94 -6.50
N GLN A 100 3.20 19.49 -7.71
CA GLN A 100 3.05 20.94 -7.92
C GLN A 100 1.83 21.51 -7.21
N GLY A 101 0.70 20.79 -7.24
CA GLY A 101 -0.50 21.18 -6.50
C GLY A 101 -0.25 21.25 -4.99
N SER A 102 0.52 20.31 -4.45
CA SER A 102 0.89 20.31 -3.03
C SER A 102 1.80 21.48 -2.63
N ASP A 103 2.57 22.02 -3.58
CA ASP A 103 3.40 23.19 -3.32
C ASP A 103 2.56 24.48 -3.22
N ILE A 104 1.43 24.57 -3.93
CA ILE A 104 0.54 25.74 -3.95
C ILE A 104 -0.48 25.70 -2.81
N TYR A 105 -1.20 24.58 -2.66
CA TYR A 105 -2.29 24.44 -1.68
C TYR A 105 -1.82 23.91 -0.32
N GLY A 106 -0.52 23.64 -0.19
CA GLY A 106 0.11 23.06 0.98
C GLY A 106 0.11 21.52 0.97
N ARG A 107 1.08 20.92 1.67
CA ARG A 107 1.31 19.47 1.63
C ARG A 107 0.31 18.65 2.42
N LYS A 108 -0.18 19.20 3.55
CA LYS A 108 -1.04 18.47 4.50
C LYS A 108 -2.34 17.95 3.88
N PRO A 109 -3.12 18.72 3.10
CA PRO A 109 -4.36 18.22 2.49
C PRO A 109 -4.14 17.01 1.57
N PHE A 110 -3.07 17.01 0.78
CA PHE A 110 -2.74 15.89 -0.11
C PHE A 110 -2.34 14.65 0.67
N LEU A 111 -1.55 14.81 1.75
CA LEU A 111 -1.22 13.70 2.63
C LEU A 111 -2.47 13.12 3.31
N VAL A 112 -3.37 13.97 3.82
CA VAL A 112 -4.63 13.52 4.44
C VAL A 112 -5.52 12.80 3.42
N ALA A 113 -5.64 13.34 2.20
CA ALA A 113 -6.41 12.71 1.13
C ALA A 113 -5.86 11.30 0.80
N ALA A 114 -4.53 11.15 0.77
CA ALA A 114 -3.90 9.84 0.61
C ALA A 114 -4.31 8.88 1.73
N GLN A 115 -4.20 9.33 2.99
CA GLN A 115 -4.56 8.51 4.14
C GLN A 115 -6.03 8.09 4.11
N VAL A 116 -6.95 8.95 3.66
CA VAL A 116 -8.36 8.57 3.46
C VAL A 116 -8.48 7.44 2.44
N LEU A 117 -7.75 7.49 1.31
CA LEU A 117 -7.74 6.40 0.34
C LEU A 117 -7.14 5.10 0.91
N HIS A 118 -6.07 5.20 1.70
CA HIS A 118 -5.48 4.05 2.40
C HIS A 118 -6.44 3.38 3.37
N VAL A 119 -7.36 4.15 3.97
CA VAL A 119 -8.41 3.61 4.85
C VAL A 119 -9.54 3.01 4.03
N VAL A 120 -10.05 3.72 3.02
CA VAL A 120 -11.19 3.24 2.21
C VAL A 120 -10.88 1.91 1.51
N TYR A 121 -9.64 1.74 1.04
CA TYR A 121 -9.19 0.53 0.35
C TYR A 121 -9.48 -0.80 1.11
N PRO A 122 -8.97 -1.04 2.34
CA PRO A 122 -9.29 -2.24 3.11
C PRO A 122 -10.77 -2.39 3.45
N PHE A 123 -11.50 -1.28 3.67
CA PHE A 123 -12.93 -1.36 3.97
C PHE A 123 -13.72 -1.96 2.80
N THR A 124 -13.32 -1.69 1.55
CA THR A 124 -14.01 -2.28 0.39
C THR A 124 -13.85 -3.80 0.28
N ILE A 125 -12.67 -4.35 0.58
CA ILE A 125 -12.50 -5.80 0.60
C ILE A 125 -13.20 -6.43 1.81
N MET A 126 -13.25 -5.74 2.95
CA MET A 126 -13.99 -6.22 4.12
C MET A 126 -15.50 -6.27 3.84
N LEU A 127 -16.04 -5.28 3.12
CA LEU A 127 -17.43 -5.28 2.68
C LEU A 127 -17.73 -6.52 1.82
N PHE A 128 -16.79 -6.87 0.93
CA PHE A 128 -16.87 -8.08 0.13
C PHE A 128 -16.87 -9.36 1.00
N CYS A 129 -15.84 -9.54 1.83
CA CYS A 129 -15.64 -10.78 2.59
C CYS A 129 -16.75 -11.04 3.63
N ILE A 130 -17.35 -10.00 4.21
CA ILE A 130 -18.38 -10.14 5.26
C ILE A 130 -19.79 -10.14 4.66
N TYR A 131 -20.08 -9.24 3.72
CA TYR A 131 -21.44 -9.01 3.24
C TYR A 131 -21.73 -9.64 1.87
N ASN A 132 -20.78 -10.36 1.26
CA ASN A 132 -20.92 -10.98 -0.07
C ASN A 132 -21.39 -10.00 -1.16
N HIS A 133 -20.96 -8.73 -1.07
CA HIS A 133 -21.27 -7.73 -2.08
C HIS A 133 -20.44 -7.96 -3.36
N ASP A 134 -20.69 -7.19 -4.41
CA ASP A 134 -19.90 -7.22 -5.65
C ASP A 134 -18.43 -6.78 -5.42
N ILE A 135 -17.47 -7.59 -5.90
CA ILE A 135 -16.02 -7.32 -5.80
C ILE A 135 -15.53 -6.21 -6.73
N HIS A 136 -16.30 -5.82 -7.75
CA HIS A 136 -15.90 -4.81 -8.73
C HIS A 136 -15.65 -3.44 -8.09
N ILE A 137 -16.34 -3.12 -7.00
CA ILE A 137 -16.11 -1.90 -6.21
C ILE A 137 -14.68 -1.87 -5.67
N TYR A 138 -14.17 -3.01 -5.19
CA TYR A 138 -12.78 -3.13 -4.73
C TYR A 138 -11.80 -2.84 -5.87
N PHE A 139 -12.04 -3.35 -7.08
CA PHE A 139 -11.17 -3.08 -8.23
C PHE A 139 -11.16 -1.61 -8.67
N ILE A 140 -12.31 -0.93 -8.59
CA ILE A 140 -12.41 0.51 -8.86
C ILE A 140 -11.62 1.32 -7.82
N VAL A 141 -11.82 1.03 -6.53
CA VAL A 141 -11.09 1.72 -5.45
C VAL A 141 -9.59 1.41 -5.52
N LYS A 142 -9.21 0.16 -5.82
CA LYS A 142 -7.82 -0.23 -6.07
C LYS A 142 -7.22 0.59 -7.21
N PHE A 143 -7.94 0.78 -8.30
CA PHE A 143 -7.48 1.59 -9.43
C PHE A 143 -7.26 3.06 -9.04
N VAL A 144 -8.20 3.68 -8.32
CA VAL A 144 -8.07 5.06 -7.83
C VAL A 144 -6.88 5.18 -6.89
N TYR A 145 -6.75 4.24 -5.96
CA TYR A 145 -5.63 4.14 -5.02
C TYR A 145 -4.28 4.07 -5.74
N ASN A 146 -4.14 3.18 -6.73
CA ASN A 146 -2.91 3.06 -7.53
C ASN A 146 -2.67 4.27 -8.46
N SER A 147 -3.69 5.07 -8.73
CA SER A 147 -3.56 6.29 -9.55
C SER A 147 -3.08 7.50 -8.73
N PHE A 148 -3.34 7.51 -7.43
CA PHE A 148 -3.01 8.62 -6.54
C PHE A 148 -1.86 8.24 -5.59
N LEU A 149 -0.63 8.27 -6.11
CA LEU A 149 0.57 8.09 -5.27
C LEU A 149 1.07 9.43 -4.72
N THR A 150 1.29 9.49 -3.40
CA THR A 150 1.80 10.68 -2.72
C THR A 150 3.29 10.63 -2.39
N GLY A 151 4.04 9.73 -3.02
CA GLY A 151 5.49 9.61 -2.82
C GLY A 151 6.23 10.93 -3.08
N SER A 152 5.82 11.69 -4.09
CA SER A 152 6.37 13.03 -4.38
C SER A 152 6.10 14.03 -3.26
N VAL A 153 4.89 14.03 -2.70
CA VAL A 153 4.47 14.94 -1.61
C VAL A 153 5.19 14.59 -0.31
N VAL A 154 5.34 13.30 0.01
CA VAL A 154 6.10 12.82 1.17
C VAL A 154 7.56 13.23 1.04
N ALA A 155 8.16 13.00 -0.14
CA ALA A 155 9.56 13.35 -0.37
C ALA A 155 9.79 14.86 -0.20
N ALA A 156 8.92 15.67 -0.80
CA ALA A 156 9.00 17.12 -0.67
C ALA A 156 8.73 17.60 0.77
N SER A 157 7.86 16.93 1.53
CA SER A 157 7.65 17.21 2.96
C SER A 157 8.91 16.95 3.81
N VAL A 158 9.66 15.89 3.51
CA VAL A 158 10.95 15.60 4.14
C VAL A 158 11.98 16.67 3.76
N ALA A 159 12.02 17.07 2.48
CA ALA A 159 12.94 18.10 2.01
C ALA A 159 12.71 19.46 2.70
N ASP A 160 11.46 19.83 2.98
CA ASP A 160 11.13 21.08 3.68
C ASP A 160 11.49 21.05 5.16
N THR A 161 11.48 19.86 5.78
CA THR A 161 11.70 19.70 7.23
C THR A 161 13.18 19.48 7.57
N VAL A 162 13.93 18.81 6.69
CA VAL A 162 15.31 18.36 6.96
C VAL A 162 16.31 19.15 6.15
N SER A 163 17.40 19.56 6.82
CA SER A 163 18.51 20.28 6.17
C SER A 163 19.14 19.44 5.05
N PRO A 164 19.61 20.06 3.95
CA PRO A 164 20.09 19.34 2.76
C PRO A 164 21.12 18.24 3.03
N HIS A 165 22.01 18.46 3.99
CA HIS A 165 23.05 17.51 4.37
C HIS A 165 22.53 16.22 5.03
N ASN A 166 21.38 16.29 5.71
CA ASN A 166 20.79 15.16 6.44
C ASN A 166 19.63 14.49 5.68
N ARG A 167 19.24 15.01 4.51
CA ARG A 167 18.11 14.48 3.72
C ARG A 167 18.30 13.02 3.31
N THR A 168 19.51 12.64 2.92
CA THR A 168 19.83 11.25 2.56
C THR A 168 19.55 10.29 3.72
N THR A 169 19.95 10.67 4.93
CA THR A 169 19.66 9.91 6.15
C THR A 169 18.16 9.85 6.44
N ALA A 170 17.43 10.95 6.23
CA ALA A 170 15.98 10.99 6.43
C ALA A 170 15.24 10.05 5.45
N TYR A 171 15.55 10.12 4.15
CA TYR A 171 14.97 9.24 3.15
C TYR A 171 15.33 7.78 3.40
N GLY A 172 16.61 7.49 3.66
CA GLY A 172 17.07 6.14 3.96
C GLY A 172 16.36 5.54 5.17
N GLY A 173 16.21 6.33 6.24
CA GLY A 173 15.47 5.92 7.45
C GLY A 173 13.99 5.64 7.18
N LEU A 174 13.33 6.50 6.41
CA LEU A 174 11.92 6.33 6.04
C LEU A 174 11.70 5.03 5.25
N PHE A 175 12.49 4.78 4.20
CA PHE A 175 12.38 3.56 3.39
C PHE A 175 12.77 2.29 4.17
N ALA A 176 13.78 2.37 5.04
CA ALA A 176 14.19 1.23 5.87
C ALA A 176 13.07 0.83 6.83
N ILE A 177 12.47 1.81 7.53
CA ILE A 177 11.34 1.59 8.44
C ILE A 177 10.15 1.00 7.66
N GLN A 178 9.77 1.62 6.53
CA GLN A 178 8.70 1.10 5.67
C GLN A 178 8.90 -0.39 5.33
N SER A 179 10.11 -0.74 4.89
CA SER A 179 10.45 -2.11 4.50
C SER A 179 10.33 -3.10 5.66
N VAL A 180 10.86 -2.73 6.84
CA VAL A 180 10.80 -3.58 8.04
C VAL A 180 9.35 -3.84 8.47
N PHE A 181 8.53 -2.80 8.55
CA PHE A 181 7.13 -2.95 8.98
C PHE A 181 6.28 -3.69 7.96
N PHE A 182 6.53 -3.49 6.67
CA PHE A 182 5.87 -4.25 5.61
C PHE A 182 6.20 -5.75 5.70
N SER A 183 7.48 -6.11 5.87
CA SER A 183 7.90 -7.51 6.04
C SER A 183 7.32 -8.13 7.32
N LEU A 184 7.31 -7.40 8.43
CA LEU A 184 6.72 -7.87 9.69
C LEU A 184 5.22 -8.13 9.55
N ALA A 185 4.49 -7.27 8.83
CA ALA A 185 3.06 -7.44 8.62
C ALA A 185 2.72 -8.67 7.77
N ILE A 186 3.49 -8.94 6.71
CA ILE A 186 3.33 -10.16 5.91
C ILE A 186 3.58 -11.40 6.78
N ALA A 187 4.70 -11.43 7.51
CA ALA A 187 5.05 -12.55 8.38
C ALA A 187 3.98 -12.81 9.47
N LEU A 188 3.43 -11.74 10.05
CA LEU A 188 2.33 -11.83 11.01
C LEU A 188 1.08 -12.44 10.37
N THR A 189 0.73 -12.02 9.16
CA THR A 189 -0.46 -12.54 8.44
C THR A 189 -0.33 -14.03 8.15
N GLU A 190 0.84 -14.47 7.67
CA GLU A 190 1.11 -15.89 7.42
C GLU A 190 1.06 -16.74 8.69
N TYR A 191 1.62 -16.23 9.78
CA TYR A 191 1.53 -16.86 11.09
C TYR A 191 0.07 -17.02 11.53
N LEU A 192 -0.73 -15.96 11.44
CA LEU A 192 -2.15 -15.99 11.80
C LEU A 192 -2.95 -16.98 10.93
N ASN A 193 -2.69 -17.02 9.62
CA ASN A 193 -3.32 -17.98 8.72
C ASN A 193 -2.98 -19.42 9.07
N THR A 194 -1.72 -19.70 9.41
CA THR A 194 -1.29 -21.05 9.81
C THR A 194 -1.97 -21.50 11.11
N VAL A 195 -2.07 -20.61 12.11
CA VAL A 195 -2.78 -20.91 13.37
C VAL A 195 -4.24 -21.21 13.11
N ARG A 196 -4.90 -20.49 12.20
CA ARG A 196 -6.30 -20.73 11.83
C ARG A 196 -6.54 -22.11 11.21
N HIS A 197 -5.58 -22.64 10.44
CA HIS A 197 -5.70 -23.98 9.83
C HIS A 197 -5.43 -25.14 10.81
N LEU A 198 -4.86 -24.87 11.98
CA LEU A 198 -4.61 -25.88 13.02
C LEU A 198 -5.78 -26.05 14.00
N GLN A 199 -6.80 -25.18 13.95
CA GLN A 199 -8.04 -25.24 14.74
C GLN A 199 -9.18 -25.85 13.93
#